data_AF-A0A7C6PMG1-F1
#
_entry.id   AF-A0A7C6PMG1-F1
#
_cell.length_a   1.000
_cell.length_b   1.000
_cell.length_c   1.000
_cell.angle_alpha   90.00
_cell.angle_beta   90.00
_cell.angle_gamma   90.00
#
_symmetry.space_group_name_H-M   'P 1'
#
loop_
_entity.id
_entity.type
_entity.pdbx_description
1 polymer ?
#
loop_
_entity_poly.entity_id
_entity_poly.type
_entity_poly.pdbx_seq_one_letter_code
_entity_poly.pdbx_strand_id
1 'polypeptide(L)'
;MSGEPGRTPEAARLGDTPRRPGPGADPVLVVMVVLLAVSAALSLAFGLERAAAGVGAGTPVALVNHWWLARTRGRMEKLSLAQGTRQLLLTYWGRLGLDLVALLVATRLGAEFLIGVLIALVTEMMAYVWDQAQRLGRG
;
A
#
# COMPACT_ATOMS: atom_id res chain seq x y z
N MET A 1 49.05 -35.71 -24.27
CA MET A 1 47.59 -35.63 -24.13
C MET A 1 47.30 -34.50 -23.16
N SER A 2 46.98 -33.33 -23.70
CA SER A 2 46.74 -32.09 -22.95
C SER A 2 45.23 -31.99 -22.67
N GLY A 3 44.84 -32.05 -21.40
CA GLY A 3 43.44 -31.92 -20.99
C GLY A 3 42.99 -30.47 -21.06
N GLU A 4 42.02 -30.17 -21.91
CA GLU A 4 41.33 -28.88 -21.91
C GLU A 4 40.48 -28.73 -20.63
N PRO A 5 40.60 -27.61 -19.89
CA PRO A 5 39.73 -27.33 -18.77
C PRO A 5 38.32 -26.99 -19.28
N GLY A 6 37.35 -27.79 -18.84
CA GLY A 6 35.94 -27.67 -19.19
C GLY A 6 35.40 -26.26 -18.95
N ARG A 7 34.99 -25.60 -20.03
CA ARG A 7 34.11 -24.44 -19.97
C ARG A 7 32.73 -24.87 -19.46
N THR A 8 32.22 -24.07 -18.54
CA THR A 8 31.09 -24.25 -17.63
C THR A 8 29.71 -24.14 -18.29
N PRO A 9 28.70 -24.94 -17.87
CA PRO A 9 27.28 -24.64 -18.13
C PRO A 9 26.67 -23.59 -17.18
N GLU A 10 27.39 -23.20 -16.13
CA GLU A 10 26.82 -22.46 -14.99
C GLU A 10 26.70 -20.94 -15.23
N ALA A 11 27.49 -20.38 -16.15
CA ALA A 11 27.48 -18.95 -16.47
C ALA A 11 26.24 -18.51 -17.27
N ALA A 12 25.49 -19.44 -17.88
CA ALA A 12 24.31 -19.11 -18.68
C ALA A 12 23.02 -18.93 -17.85
N ARG A 13 23.01 -19.29 -16.57
CA ARG A 13 21.82 -19.18 -15.70
C ARG A 13 21.74 -17.88 -14.88
N LEU A 14 22.74 -17.01 -14.96
CA LEU A 14 22.75 -15.72 -14.26
C LEU A 14 22.02 -14.58 -15.00
N GLY A 15 21.39 -14.86 -16.15
CA GLY A 15 20.77 -13.84 -17.01
C GLY A 15 19.30 -13.50 -16.69
N ASP A 16 18.56 -14.41 -16.06
CA ASP A 16 17.13 -14.21 -15.77
C ASP A 16 16.94 -13.52 -14.41
N THR A 17 17.42 -12.28 -14.30
CA THR A 17 16.87 -11.39 -13.29
C THR A 17 15.45 -11.02 -13.72
N PRO A 18 14.40 -11.36 -12.95
CA PRO A 18 13.04 -10.97 -13.30
C PRO A 18 13.02 -9.46 -13.48
N ARG A 19 12.75 -9.02 -14.72
CA ARG A 19 12.61 -7.60 -15.05
C ARG A 19 11.64 -7.00 -14.05
N ARG A 20 12.14 -6.08 -13.22
CA ARG A 20 11.25 -5.25 -12.39
C ARG A 20 10.21 -4.65 -13.33
N PRO A 21 8.91 -4.77 -13.02
CA PRO A 21 7.90 -4.08 -13.80
C PRO A 21 8.33 -2.61 -13.90
N GLY A 22 8.27 -2.05 -15.10
CA GLY A 22 8.60 -0.65 -15.35
C GLY A 22 7.74 0.30 -14.52
N PRO A 23 7.88 1.62 -14.68
CA PRO A 23 7.12 2.63 -13.93
C PRO A 23 5.63 2.69 -14.32
N GLY A 24 4.95 1.54 -14.41
CA GLY A 24 3.51 1.45 -14.42
C GLY A 24 2.97 1.77 -13.02
N ALA A 25 1.82 2.44 -12.96
CA ALA A 25 1.16 2.71 -11.70
C ALA A 25 0.88 1.40 -10.96
N ASP A 26 1.20 1.36 -9.67
CA ASP A 26 0.86 0.24 -8.79
C ASP A 26 -0.65 -0.04 -8.90
N PRO A 27 -1.09 -1.22 -9.36
CA PRO A 27 -2.51 -1.49 -9.59
C PRO A 27 -3.34 -1.31 -8.31
N VAL A 28 -2.75 -1.55 -7.14
CA VAL A 28 -3.41 -1.35 -5.85
C VAL A 28 -3.66 0.13 -5.60
N LEU A 29 -2.68 0.97 -5.90
CA LEU A 29 -2.79 2.43 -5.80
C LEU A 29 -3.89 2.96 -6.72
N VAL A 30 -3.95 2.47 -7.97
CA VAL A 30 -4.99 2.86 -8.93
C VAL A 30 -6.37 2.50 -8.41
N VAL A 31 -6.57 1.26 -7.96
CA VAL A 31 -7.84 0.81 -7.40
C VAL A 31 -8.22 1.65 -6.18
N MET A 32 -7.27 1.90 -5.28
CA MET A 32 -7.52 2.73 -4.10
C MET A 32 -7.97 4.14 -4.46
N VAL A 33 -7.27 4.82 -5.38
CA VAL A 33 -7.62 6.18 -5.82
C VAL A 33 -8.98 6.21 -6.51
N VAL A 34 -9.29 5.22 -7.35
CA VAL A 34 -10.61 5.10 -8.00
C VAL A 34 -11.71 4.93 -6.95
N LEU A 35 -11.53 4.04 -5.98
CA LEU A 35 -12.51 3.82 -4.92
C LEU A 35 -12.72 5.09 -4.08
N LEU A 36 -11.66 5.80 -3.70
CA LEU A 36 -11.74 7.06 -2.97
C LEU A 36 -12.50 8.13 -3.77
N ALA A 37 -12.21 8.25 -5.07
CA ALA A 37 -12.89 9.20 -5.95
C ALA A 37 -14.39 8.86 -6.09
N VAL A 38 -14.73 7.58 -6.26
CA VAL A 38 -16.13 7.11 -6.31
C VAL A 38 -16.83 7.39 -4.98
N SER A 39 -16.20 7.10 -3.85
CA SER A 39 -16.77 7.38 -2.53
C SER A 39 -17.03 8.88 -2.33
N ALA A 40 -16.08 9.75 -2.69
CA ALA A 40 -16.28 11.19 -2.62
C ALA A 40 -17.42 11.67 -3.53
N ALA A 41 -17.49 11.17 -4.76
CA ALA A 41 -18.56 11.49 -5.70
C ALA A 41 -19.94 11.03 -5.19
N LEU A 42 -20.03 9.83 -4.61
CA LEU A 42 -21.26 9.35 -3.98
C LEU A 42 -21.66 10.23 -2.80
N SER A 43 -20.73 10.59 -1.92
CA SER A 43 -21.02 11.52 -0.81
C SER A 43 -21.62 12.83 -1.32
N LEU A 44 -21.05 13.42 -2.38
CA LEU A 44 -21.60 14.64 -3.00
C LEU A 44 -23.00 14.40 -3.60
N ALA A 45 -23.21 13.27 -4.30
CA ALA A 45 -24.49 12.93 -4.89
C ALA A 45 -25.62 12.77 -3.85
N PHE A 46 -25.28 12.36 -2.62
CA PHE A 46 -26.21 12.25 -1.50
C PHE A 46 -26.31 13.52 -0.64
N GLY A 47 -25.65 14.62 -1.02
CA GLY A 47 -25.67 15.89 -0.28
C GLY A 47 -24.80 15.88 0.98
N LEU A 48 -23.87 14.93 1.11
CA LEU A 48 -22.93 14.80 2.23
C LEU A 48 -21.61 15.52 1.90
N GLU A 49 -21.66 16.84 1.79
CA GLU A 49 -20.51 17.67 1.39
C GLU A 49 -19.34 17.55 2.37
N ARG A 50 -19.61 17.45 3.68
CA ARG A 50 -18.54 17.35 4.68
C ARG A 50 -17.92 15.96 4.67
N ALA A 51 -18.71 14.92 4.37
CA ALA A 51 -18.16 13.58 4.16
C ALA A 51 -17.25 13.55 2.94
N ALA A 52 -17.64 14.16 1.82
CA ALA A 52 -16.78 14.25 0.64
C ALA A 52 -15.46 14.98 0.93
N ALA A 53 -15.52 16.10 1.66
CA ALA A 53 -14.34 16.81 2.15
C ALA A 53 -13.49 15.93 3.09
N GLY A 54 -14.14 15.14 3.95
CA GLY A 54 -13.49 14.16 4.82
C GLY A 54 -12.74 13.08 4.03
N VAL A 55 -13.34 12.53 2.97
CA VAL A 55 -12.68 11.58 2.06
C VAL A 55 -11.46 12.23 1.41
N GLY A 56 -11.62 13.47 0.93
CA GLY A 56 -10.52 14.25 0.36
C GLY A 56 -9.36 14.47 1.35
N ALA A 57 -9.67 14.80 2.60
CA ALA A 57 -8.68 15.00 3.64
C ALA A 57 -8.02 13.70 4.13
N GLY A 58 -8.77 12.59 4.16
CA GLY A 58 -8.25 11.26 4.49
C GLY A 58 -7.41 10.64 3.37
N THR A 59 -7.58 11.07 2.13
CA THR A 59 -6.86 10.53 0.96
C THR A 59 -5.33 10.67 1.08
N PRO A 60 -4.75 11.84 1.43
CA PRO A 60 -3.32 11.96 1.70
C PRO A 60 -2.79 10.99 2.76
N VAL A 61 -3.58 10.73 3.81
CA VAL A 61 -3.21 9.78 4.87
C VAL A 61 -3.13 8.36 4.33
N ALA A 62 -4.16 7.93 3.60
CA ALA A 62 -4.19 6.62 2.93
C ALA A 62 -3.01 6.46 1.95
N LEU A 63 -2.67 7.50 1.18
CA LEU A 63 -1.54 7.48 0.25
C LEU A 63 -0.19 7.38 0.96
N VAL A 64 0.00 8.11 2.07
CA VAL A 64 1.22 8.01 2.89
C VAL A 64 1.36 6.61 3.48
N ASN A 65 0.27 6.04 4.00
CA ASN A 65 0.26 4.67 4.50
C ASN A 65 0.60 3.66 3.40
N HIS A 66 0.02 3.81 2.20
CA HIS A 66 0.35 3.01 0.99
C HIS A 66 1.84 3.03 0.69
N TRP A 67 2.39 4.24 0.56
CA TRP A 67 3.80 4.43 0.27
C TRP A 67 4.71 3.84 1.34
N TRP A 68 4.36 4.00 2.62
CA TRP A 68 5.17 3.51 3.73
C TRP A 68 5.24 1.98 3.74
N LEU A 69 4.12 1.29 3.52
CA LEU A 69 4.13 -0.17 3.45
C LEU A 69 4.88 -0.67 2.22
N ALA A 70 4.67 -0.06 1.05
CA ALA A 70 5.39 -0.41 -0.18
C ALA A 70 6.90 -0.29 0.01
N ARG A 71 7.35 0.79 0.67
CA ARG A 71 8.77 1.00 1.02
C ARG A 71 9.28 -0.03 2.02
N THR A 72 8.48 -0.38 3.04
CA THR A 72 8.88 -1.40 4.03
C THR A 72 8.99 -2.78 3.40
N ARG A 73 8.05 -3.17 2.51
CA ARG A 73 8.10 -4.44 1.78
C ARG A 73 9.39 -4.59 0.97
N GLY A 74 9.76 -3.58 0.19
CA GLY A 74 11.00 -3.61 -0.59
C GLY A 74 12.29 -3.64 0.26
N ARG A 75 12.21 -3.24 1.54
CA ARG A 75 13.33 -3.38 2.49
C ARG A 75 13.37 -4.76 3.15
N MET A 76 12.21 -5.37 3.43
CA MET A 76 12.13 -6.68 4.07
C MET A 76 12.81 -7.78 3.25
N GLU A 77 12.79 -7.70 1.92
CA GLU A 77 13.49 -8.64 1.03
C GLU A 77 15.00 -8.73 1.27
N LYS A 78 15.60 -7.72 1.93
CA LYS A 78 17.04 -7.61 2.17
C LYS A 78 17.44 -7.85 3.63
N LEU A 79 16.49 -8.14 4.51
CA LEU A 79 16.70 -8.24 5.95
C LEU A 79 16.52 -9.67 6.45
N SER A 80 17.09 -9.98 7.61
CA SER A 80 16.80 -11.23 8.29
C SER A 80 15.34 -11.27 8.76
N LEU A 81 14.79 -12.46 8.96
CA LEU A 81 13.40 -12.64 9.44
C LEU A 81 13.10 -11.80 10.69
N ALA A 82 13.99 -11.81 11.69
CA ALA A 82 13.80 -11.04 12.93
C ALA A 82 13.79 -9.52 12.69
N GLN A 83 14.66 -9.02 11.81
CA GLN A 83 14.73 -7.59 11.47
C GLN A 83 13.55 -7.16 10.60
N GLY A 84 13.14 -7.99 9.64
CA GLY A 84 11.98 -7.78 8.80
C GLY A 84 10.69 -7.69 9.61
N THR A 85 10.46 -8.65 10.52
CA THR A 85 9.31 -8.63 11.43
C THR A 85 9.29 -7.39 12.33
N ARG A 86 10.43 -7.01 12.90
CA ARG A 86 10.52 -5.79 13.73
C ARG A 86 10.17 -4.54 12.91
N GLN A 87 10.69 -4.41 11.70
CA GLN A 87 10.41 -3.25 10.85
C GLN A 87 8.95 -3.21 10.38
N LEU A 88 8.36 -4.37 10.11
CA LEU A 88 6.96 -4.49 9.77
C LEU A 88 6.05 -4.04 10.93
N LEU A 89 6.33 -4.52 12.15
CA LEU A 89 5.62 -4.08 13.35
C LEU A 89 5.71 -2.57 13.57
N LEU A 90 6.92 -2.00 13.46
CA LEU A 90 7.11 -0.54 13.58
C LEU A 90 6.32 0.23 12.52
N THR A 91 6.23 -0.30 11.30
CA THR A 91 5.44 0.30 10.22
C THR A 91 3.94 0.26 10.56
N TYR A 92 3.44 -0.87 11.08
CA TYR A 92 2.03 -0.96 11.49
C TYR A 92 1.70 -0.03 12.66
N TRP A 93 2.58 0.06 13.66
CA TRP A 93 2.40 1.02 14.76
C TRP A 93 2.42 2.48 14.26
N GLY A 94 3.31 2.80 13.33
CA GLY A 94 3.37 4.12 12.72
C GLY A 94 2.09 4.48 11.97
N ARG A 95 1.57 3.54 11.17
CA ARG A 95 0.30 3.70 10.43
C ARG A 95 -0.89 3.86 11.37
N LEU A 96 -1.00 3.00 12.38
CA LEU A 96 -2.06 3.08 13.39
C LEU A 96 -2.01 4.42 14.14
N GLY A 97 -0.82 4.90 14.50
CA GLY A 97 -0.65 6.22 15.10
C GLY A 97 -1.11 7.35 14.19
N LEU A 98 -0.77 7.29 12.90
CA LEU A 98 -1.20 8.28 11.91
C LEU A 98 -2.72 8.28 11.73
N ASP A 99 -3.34 7.10 11.64
CA ASP A 99 -4.78 6.91 11.47
C ASP A 99 -5.54 7.44 12.70
N LEU A 100 -5.05 7.14 13.91
CA LEU A 100 -5.62 7.68 15.14
C LEU A 100 -5.55 9.21 15.20
N VAL A 101 -4.43 9.80 14.80
CA VAL A 101 -4.30 11.26 14.74
C VAL A 101 -5.25 11.85 13.71
N ALA A 102 -5.36 11.26 12.52
CA ALA A 102 -6.28 11.70 11.48
C ALA A 102 -7.74 11.64 11.96
N LEU A 103 -8.15 10.53 12.58
CA LEU A 103 -9.49 10.37 13.15
C LEU A 103 -9.74 11.35 14.30
N LEU A 104 -8.77 11.55 15.20
CA LEU A 104 -8.90 12.48 16.31
C LEU A 104 -9.08 13.92 15.80
N VAL A 105 -8.31 14.34 14.80
CA VAL A 105 -8.47 15.64 14.15
C VAL A 105 -9.85 15.73 13.48
N ALA A 106 -10.27 14.69 12.78
CA ALA A 106 -11.57 14.63 12.11
C ALA A 106 -12.75 14.76 13.08
N THR A 107 -12.66 14.23 14.32
CA THR A 107 -13.72 14.39 15.34
C THR A 107 -14.03 15.86 15.65
N ARG A 108 -13.05 16.77 15.48
CA ARG A 108 -13.24 18.21 15.72
C ARG A 108 -14.02 18.91 14.59
N LEU A 109 -14.15 18.27 13.43
CA LEU A 109 -14.79 18.83 12.24
C LEU A 109 -16.22 18.32 12.03
N GLY A 110 -16.69 17.42 12.90
CA GLY A 110 -18.05 16.88 12.93
C GLY A 110 -18.16 15.43 12.48
N ALA A 111 -19.28 14.78 12.85
CA ALA A 111 -19.51 13.37 12.58
C ALA A 111 -19.50 13.03 11.08
N GLU A 112 -20.06 13.90 10.24
CA GLU A 112 -20.10 13.69 8.79
C GLU A 112 -18.69 13.71 8.16
N PHE A 113 -17.84 14.66 8.57
CA PHE A 113 -16.45 14.71 8.13
C PHE A 113 -15.66 13.50 8.62
N LEU A 114 -15.87 13.09 9.87
CA LEU A 114 -15.28 11.88 10.45
C LEU A 114 -15.63 10.63 9.64
N ILE A 115 -16.89 10.49 9.21
CA ILE A 115 -17.32 9.37 8.35
C ILE A 115 -16.55 9.40 7.03
N GLY A 116 -16.37 10.57 6.42
CA GLY A 116 -15.57 10.73 5.21
C GLY A 116 -14.12 10.27 5.37
N VAL A 117 -13.45 10.70 6.45
CA VAL A 117 -12.09 10.25 6.76
C VAL A 117 -12.04 8.74 7.01
N LEU A 118 -13.03 8.20 7.75
CA LEU A 118 -13.13 6.78 8.01
C LEU A 118 -13.27 5.96 6.72
N ILE A 119 -14.11 6.42 5.77
CA ILE A 119 -14.23 5.80 4.45
C ILE A 119 -12.86 5.72 3.78
N ALA A 120 -12.08 6.81 3.79
CA ALA A 120 -10.77 6.81 3.15
C ALA A 120 -9.80 5.79 3.76
N LEU A 121 -9.75 5.68 5.10
CA LEU A 121 -8.91 4.72 5.81
C LEU A 121 -9.37 3.27 5.60
N VAL A 122 -10.69 3.03 5.57
CA VAL A 122 -11.23 1.69 5.29
C VAL A 122 -10.94 1.27 3.85
N THR A 123 -11.05 2.18 2.88
CA THR A 123 -10.69 1.92 1.48
C THR A 123 -9.23 1.50 1.35
N GLU A 124 -8.33 2.17 2.07
CA GLU A 124 -6.92 1.78 2.14
C GLU A 124 -6.77 0.34 2.67
N MET A 125 -7.40 0.02 3.80
CA MET A 125 -7.36 -1.33 4.38
C MET A 125 -7.87 -2.40 3.40
N MET A 126 -8.97 -2.13 2.70
CA MET A 126 -9.52 -3.03 1.68
C MET A 126 -8.58 -3.23 0.50
N ALA A 127 -7.93 -2.17 0.02
CA ALA A 127 -6.94 -2.26 -1.04
C ALA A 127 -5.78 -3.19 -0.66
N TYR A 128 -5.35 -3.17 0.60
CA TYR A 128 -4.33 -4.09 1.09
C TYR A 128 -4.79 -5.53 1.22
N VAL A 129 -5.98 -5.76 1.78
CA VAL A 129 -6.54 -7.12 1.87
C VAL A 129 -6.66 -7.73 0.47
N TRP A 130 -7.11 -6.93 -0.50
CA TRP A 130 -7.19 -7.31 -1.90
C TRP A 130 -5.82 -7.65 -2.51
N ASP A 131 -4.80 -6.80 -2.31
CA ASP A 131 -3.43 -7.06 -2.78
C ASP A 131 -2.86 -8.36 -2.20
N GLN A 132 -3.08 -8.61 -0.91
CA GLN A 132 -2.63 -9.86 -0.28
C GLN A 132 -3.39 -11.08 -0.82
N ALA A 133 -4.70 -10.98 -1.00
CA ALA A 133 -5.51 -12.05 -1.59
C ALA A 133 -5.05 -12.39 -3.02
N GLN A 134 -4.75 -11.38 -3.85
CA GLN A 134 -4.21 -11.61 -5.20
C GLN A 134 -2.84 -12.28 -5.20
N ARG A 135 -1.99 -11.97 -4.21
CA ARG A 135 -0.67 -12.61 -4.10
C ARG A 135 -0.78 -14.07 -3.67
N LEU A 136 -1.67 -14.38 -2.72
CA LEU A 136 -1.94 -15.75 -2.28
C LEU A 136 -2.53 -16.61 -3.40
N GLY A 137 -3.40 -16.06 -4.25
CA GLY A 137 -3.97 -16.81 -5.38
C GLY A 137 -3.01 -17.05 -6.56
N ARG A 138 -1.82 -16.45 -6.56
CA ARG A 138 -0.79 -16.62 -7.61
C ARG A 138 0.42 -17.45 -7.17
N GLY A 139 0.50 -17.84 -5.90
CA GLY A 139 1.57 -18.70 -5.35
C GLY A 139 1.13 -20.15 -5.28
#